data_AF-A0A4Q9MKB5-F1
#
_entry.id   AF-A0A4Q9MKB5-F1
#
_cell.length_a   1.000
_cell.length_b   1.000
_cell.length_c   1.000
_cell.angle_alpha   90.00
_cell.angle_beta   90.00
_cell.angle_gamma   90.00
#
_symmetry.space_group_name_H-M   'P 1'
#
loop_
_entity.id
_entity.type
_entity.pdbx_description
1 polymer ?
#
loop_
_entity_poly.entity_id
_entity_poly.type
_entity_poly.pdbx_seq_one_letter_code
_entity_poly.pdbx_strand_id
1 'polypeptide(L)'
;AQRGLPHRRPKLRWAITSTIKVPLSNATTIVGTADGCMLSFMNEYEYVCGDAHMSLVAGLSAFPSGMVHSVGFDDRLRTVDGQAYTPSSFSTAAQLKAGVAVNGDSTVFVVEVESVEAVPSNQKVFDLPLKYSPSAITASGLLVAVGGEIIKQAAKSNNINIFAPSASISATLSIATLPCPHSISTTVSGPSSTAAS
;
A
#
# COMPACT_ATOMS: atom_id res chain seq x y z
N ALA A 1 51.06 17.08 13.45
CA ALA A 1 50.43 16.23 12.43
C ALA A 1 49.11 15.68 12.98
N GLN A 2 47.98 16.27 12.60
CA GLN A 2 46.65 15.72 12.90
C GLN A 2 46.29 14.72 11.80
N ARG A 3 46.00 13.46 12.14
CA ARG A 3 45.28 12.55 11.25
C ARG A 3 44.22 11.79 12.03
N GLY A 4 42.99 12.27 11.83
CA GLY A 4 41.76 11.49 11.63
C GLY A 4 41.29 10.59 12.77
N LEU A 5 40.29 11.06 13.53
CA LEU A 5 39.41 10.18 14.28
C LEU A 5 38.79 9.11 13.35
N PRO A 6 38.57 7.86 13.82
CA PRO A 6 37.80 6.89 13.05
C PRO A 6 36.42 7.47 12.76
N HIS A 7 36.02 7.44 11.49
CA HIS A 7 34.70 7.88 11.04
C HIS A 7 33.64 7.28 11.97
N ARG A 8 32.97 8.14 12.74
CA ARG A 8 31.72 7.80 13.39
C ARG A 8 30.81 7.28 12.28
N ARG A 9 30.53 5.97 12.30
CA ARG A 9 29.44 5.43 11.48
C ARG A 9 28.23 6.31 11.80
N PRO A 10 27.55 6.91 10.81
CA PRO A 10 26.32 7.63 11.09
C PRO A 10 25.43 6.67 11.88
N LYS A 11 24.92 7.13 13.03
CA LYS A 11 23.93 6.38 13.82
C LYS A 11 22.75 6.12 12.90
N LEU A 12 22.69 4.93 12.31
CA LEU A 12 21.61 4.53 11.43
C LEU A 12 20.33 4.52 12.24
N ARG A 13 19.39 5.37 11.82
CA ARG A 13 18.03 5.41 12.34
C ARG A 13 17.23 4.32 11.62
N TRP A 14 17.47 3.06 12.00
CA TRP A 14 16.70 1.94 11.47
C TRP A 14 15.27 1.94 12.04
N ALA A 15 14.43 2.84 11.54
CA ALA A 15 13.00 2.75 11.75
C ALA A 15 12.43 1.79 10.69
N ILE A 16 11.83 0.71 11.18
CA ILE A 16 11.04 -0.20 10.35
C ILE A 16 9.72 0.50 10.04
N THR A 17 9.40 0.63 8.75
CA THR A 17 8.20 1.35 8.28
C THR A 17 7.15 0.40 7.72
N SER A 18 7.56 -0.78 7.26
CA SER A 18 6.66 -1.79 6.68
C SER A 18 7.24 -3.19 6.87
N THR A 19 6.37 -4.19 6.93
CA THR A 19 6.77 -5.60 7.07
C THR A 19 5.78 -6.49 6.33
N ILE A 20 6.26 -7.57 5.74
CA ILE A 20 5.42 -8.59 5.12
C ILE A 20 6.05 -9.98 5.20
N LYS A 21 5.23 -11.00 5.47
CA LYS A 21 5.63 -12.39 5.33
C LYS A 21 5.42 -12.84 3.89
N VAL A 22 6.44 -13.44 3.28
CA VAL A 22 6.36 -13.91 1.89
C VAL A 22 5.63 -15.28 1.85
N PRO A 23 4.48 -15.41 1.14
CA PRO A 23 3.60 -16.58 1.24
C PRO A 23 4.21 -17.95 0.88
N LEU A 24 5.19 -17.99 -0.03
CA LEU A 24 5.85 -19.24 -0.48
C LEU A 24 7.16 -19.54 0.25
N SER A 25 7.61 -18.65 1.12
CA SER A 25 8.81 -18.88 1.90
C SER A 25 8.40 -19.44 3.26
N ASN A 26 9.02 -20.55 3.67
CA ASN A 26 8.69 -21.16 4.95
C ASN A 26 9.12 -20.29 6.16
N ALA A 27 9.89 -19.21 5.94
CA ALA A 27 10.35 -18.32 7.02
C ALA A 27 10.73 -16.88 6.60
N THR A 28 10.61 -16.46 5.34
CA THR A 28 11.10 -15.13 4.93
C THR A 28 10.09 -14.03 5.26
N THR A 29 10.54 -13.10 6.09
CA THR A 29 9.88 -11.82 6.34
C THR A 29 10.69 -10.71 5.68
N ILE A 30 10.06 -9.90 4.86
CA ILE A 30 10.68 -8.73 4.26
C ILE A 30 10.23 -7.49 5.02
N VAL A 31 11.18 -6.61 5.29
CA VAL A 31 10.98 -5.39 6.06
C VAL A 31 11.47 -4.19 5.24
N GLY A 32 10.66 -3.14 5.19
CA GLY A 32 11.03 -1.86 4.62
C GLY A 32 11.50 -0.89 5.69
N THR A 33 12.47 -0.04 5.35
CA THR A 33 13.09 0.90 6.28
C THR A 33 12.83 2.36 5.87
N ALA A 34 12.99 3.27 6.84
CA ALA A 34 12.88 4.71 6.61
C ALA A 34 13.93 5.28 5.64
N ASP A 35 15.06 4.58 5.45
CA ASP A 35 16.13 4.98 4.54
C ASP A 35 15.89 4.45 3.10
N GLY A 36 14.76 3.79 2.84
CA GLY A 36 14.39 3.26 1.51
C GLY A 36 14.97 1.89 1.17
N CYS A 37 15.78 1.31 2.05
CA CYS A 37 16.26 -0.05 1.92
C CYS A 37 15.20 -1.08 2.34
N MET A 38 15.30 -2.29 1.78
CA MET A 38 14.56 -3.47 2.24
C MET A 38 15.52 -4.54 2.76
N LEU A 39 15.07 -5.23 3.81
CA LEU A 39 15.80 -6.31 4.47
C LEU A 39 14.96 -7.58 4.43
N SER A 40 15.59 -8.70 4.12
CA SER A 40 15.01 -10.02 4.18
C SER A 40 15.48 -10.73 5.45
N PHE A 41 14.54 -11.28 6.22
CA PHE A 41 14.78 -12.01 7.44
C PHE A 41 14.31 -13.45 7.29
N MET A 42 15.23 -14.41 7.43
CA MET A 42 14.89 -15.82 7.66
C MET A 42 15.39 -16.25 9.05
N ASN A 43 16.71 -16.39 9.19
CA ASN A 43 17.40 -16.62 10.46
C ASN A 43 18.30 -15.43 10.83
N GLU A 44 18.95 -14.86 9.81
CA GLU A 44 19.69 -13.61 9.86
C GLU A 44 19.05 -12.61 8.89
N TYR A 45 19.52 -11.36 8.91
CA TYR A 45 19.05 -10.32 8.01
C TYR A 45 20.02 -10.11 6.84
N GLU A 46 19.46 -9.97 5.65
CA GLU A 46 20.21 -9.67 4.43
C GLU A 46 19.57 -8.47 3.74
N TYR A 47 20.37 -7.67 3.04
CA TYR A 47 19.85 -6.59 2.22
C TYR A 47 19.27 -7.15 0.92
N VAL A 48 18.08 -6.65 0.55
CA VAL A 48 17.55 -6.88 -0.80
C VAL A 48 18.44 -6.13 -1.79
N CYS A 49 19.01 -6.86 -2.75
CA CYS A 49 19.95 -6.32 -3.72
C CYS A 49 19.26 -5.52 -4.84
N GLY A 50 19.98 -4.58 -5.44
CA GLY A 50 19.52 -3.80 -6.60
C GLY A 50 19.10 -2.37 -6.24
N ASP A 51 18.31 -1.77 -7.12
CA ASP A 51 17.91 -0.37 -7.00
C ASP A 51 16.78 -0.21 -5.98
N ALA A 52 17.18 0.10 -4.74
CA ALA A 52 16.27 0.38 -3.64
C ALA A 52 15.50 1.70 -3.83
N HIS A 53 14.53 1.95 -2.94
CA HIS A 53 13.85 3.24 -2.91
C HIS A 53 14.79 4.35 -2.43
N MET A 54 14.59 5.57 -2.94
CA MET A 54 15.39 6.74 -2.52
C MET A 54 14.90 7.35 -1.20
N SER A 55 13.74 6.91 -0.71
CA SER A 55 13.04 7.43 0.46
C SER A 55 12.31 6.28 1.15
N LEU A 56 11.67 6.56 2.29
CA LEU A 56 11.04 5.58 3.17
C LEU A 56 10.15 4.59 2.41
N VAL A 57 10.27 3.30 2.73
CA VAL A 57 9.40 2.26 2.16
C VAL A 57 8.05 2.30 2.88
N ALA A 58 7.04 2.85 2.22
CA ALA A 58 5.72 3.14 2.80
C ALA A 58 4.83 1.92 2.92
N GLY A 59 4.95 0.97 2.00
CA GLY A 59 4.08 -0.20 1.98
C GLY A 59 4.73 -1.38 1.28
N LEU A 60 4.36 -2.57 1.74
CA LEU A 60 4.76 -3.86 1.17
C LEU A 60 3.52 -4.72 0.97
N SER A 61 3.46 -5.40 -0.17
CA SER A 61 2.41 -6.38 -0.46
C SER A 61 2.99 -7.53 -1.27
N ALA A 62 2.57 -8.77 -1.02
CA ALA A 62 3.18 -9.96 -1.62
C ALA A 62 2.12 -10.78 -2.34
N PHE A 63 2.41 -11.14 -3.59
CA PHE A 63 1.56 -12.08 -4.32
C PHE A 63 1.67 -13.48 -3.72
N PRO A 64 0.65 -14.34 -3.95
CA PRO A 64 0.74 -15.76 -3.63
C PRO A 64 1.92 -16.46 -4.33
N SER A 65 2.43 -15.90 -5.43
CA SER A 65 3.63 -16.37 -6.14
C SER A 65 4.95 -16.04 -5.42
N GLY A 66 4.92 -15.32 -4.30
CA GLY A 66 6.12 -14.92 -3.54
C GLY A 66 6.77 -13.61 -3.99
N MET A 67 6.32 -13.06 -5.11
CA MET A 67 6.80 -11.77 -5.61
C MET A 67 6.27 -10.62 -4.74
N VAL A 68 7.17 -9.76 -4.27
CA VAL A 68 6.87 -8.68 -3.33
C VAL A 68 6.88 -7.34 -4.04
N HIS A 69 5.90 -6.51 -3.75
CA HIS A 69 5.73 -5.18 -4.30
C HIS A 69 5.93 -4.18 -3.18
N SER A 70 6.76 -3.17 -3.45
CA SER A 70 7.09 -2.10 -2.53
C SER A 70 6.78 -0.76 -3.14
N VAL A 71 6.25 0.14 -2.31
CA VAL A 71 6.05 1.55 -2.65
C VAL A 71 6.81 2.40 -1.66
N GLY A 72 7.46 3.45 -2.15
CA GLY A 72 8.26 4.37 -1.33
C GLY A 72 7.83 5.81 -1.50
N PHE A 73 8.21 6.71 -0.58
CA PHE A 73 7.95 8.16 -0.74
C PHE A 73 8.81 8.81 -1.84
N ASP A 74 9.41 8.01 -2.71
CA ASP A 74 10.07 8.38 -3.95
C ASP A 74 9.14 8.23 -5.17
N ASP A 75 7.84 8.03 -4.96
CA ASP A 75 6.80 7.94 -5.99
C ASP A 75 7.05 6.80 -6.99
N ARG A 76 7.62 5.70 -6.47
CA ARG A 76 7.92 4.48 -7.22
C ARG A 76 7.21 3.29 -6.64
N LEU A 77 6.63 2.48 -7.52
CA LEU A 77 6.32 1.07 -7.30
C LEU A 77 7.48 0.24 -7.83
N ARG A 78 8.02 -0.63 -6.99
CA ARG A 78 9.08 -1.58 -7.34
C ARG A 78 8.63 -2.98 -7.02
N THR A 79 9.21 -3.93 -7.75
CA THR A 79 8.96 -5.35 -7.56
C THR A 79 10.26 -6.01 -7.10
N VAL A 80 10.14 -6.91 -6.14
CA VAL A 80 11.20 -7.74 -5.60
C VAL A 80 10.85 -9.19 -5.91
N ASP A 81 11.77 -9.87 -6.57
CA ASP A 81 11.70 -11.29 -6.86
C ASP A 81 12.84 -12.00 -6.14
N GLY A 82 12.49 -12.89 -5.21
CA GLY A 82 13.45 -13.52 -4.29
C GLY A 82 14.14 -12.50 -3.37
N GLN A 83 15.41 -12.19 -3.68
CA GLN A 83 16.29 -11.33 -2.87
C GLN A 83 16.79 -10.08 -3.64
N ALA A 84 16.19 -9.76 -4.79
CA ALA A 84 16.60 -8.62 -5.58
C ALA A 84 15.42 -7.85 -6.17
N TYR A 85 15.61 -6.54 -6.32
CA TYR A 85 14.71 -5.71 -7.11
C TYR A 85 14.77 -6.11 -8.59
N THR A 86 13.61 -6.18 -9.22
CA THR A 86 13.52 -6.29 -10.67
C THR A 86 13.94 -4.96 -11.32
N PRO A 87 14.47 -4.98 -12.55
CA PRO A 87 14.87 -3.76 -13.25
C PRO A 87 13.67 -2.87 -13.64
N SER A 88 12.46 -3.42 -13.66
CA SER A 88 11.25 -2.65 -13.90
C SER A 88 10.80 -1.89 -12.66
N SER A 89 10.39 -0.65 -12.86
CA SER A 89 9.71 0.18 -11.85
C SER A 89 8.59 0.97 -12.53
N PHE A 90 7.55 1.27 -11.76
CA PHE A 90 6.46 2.12 -12.19
C PHE A 90 6.52 3.44 -11.40
N SER A 91 6.36 4.57 -12.09
CA SER A 91 6.29 5.89 -11.47
C SER A 91 4.82 6.23 -11.25
N THR A 92 4.45 6.58 -10.02
CA THR A 92 3.09 7.03 -9.71
C THR A 92 2.85 8.44 -10.28
N ALA A 93 1.59 8.77 -10.53
CA ALA A 93 1.21 10.06 -11.09
C ALA A 93 1.20 11.16 -10.01
N ALA A 94 0.91 10.77 -8.76
CA ALA A 94 0.96 11.65 -7.61
C ALA A 94 1.69 11.01 -6.43
N GLN A 95 1.78 11.79 -5.34
CA GLN A 95 2.49 11.39 -4.14
C GLN A 95 1.79 10.21 -3.44
N LEU A 96 2.57 9.25 -2.97
CA LEU A 96 2.07 8.10 -2.22
C LEU A 96 1.60 8.47 -0.80
N LYS A 97 0.52 7.82 -0.32
CA LYS A 97 -0.07 8.11 1.01
C LYS A 97 -0.14 6.91 1.94
N ALA A 98 -0.80 5.84 1.52
CA ALA A 98 -1.26 4.78 2.43
C ALA A 98 -0.55 3.43 2.23
N GLY A 99 -0.05 3.15 1.02
CA GLY A 99 0.65 1.91 0.72
C GLY A 99 0.19 1.24 -0.57
N VAL A 100 0.36 -0.08 -0.61
CA VAL A 100 0.14 -0.93 -1.78
C VAL A 100 -0.65 -2.17 -1.36
N ALA A 101 -1.54 -2.63 -2.23
CA ALA A 101 -2.22 -3.92 -2.08
C ALA A 101 -2.09 -4.70 -3.38
N VAL A 102 -2.12 -6.03 -3.28
CA VAL A 102 -2.04 -6.91 -4.45
C VAL A 102 -3.24 -7.84 -4.47
N ASN A 103 -3.71 -8.16 -5.67
CA ASN A 103 -4.78 -9.12 -5.87
C ASN A 103 -4.27 -10.41 -6.53
N GLY A 104 -4.99 -11.52 -6.38
CA GLY A 104 -4.57 -12.82 -6.91
C GLY A 104 -4.46 -12.88 -8.44
N ASP A 105 -5.04 -11.91 -9.15
CA ASP A 105 -5.04 -11.77 -10.61
C ASP A 105 -3.81 -11.03 -11.17
N SER A 106 -2.76 -10.84 -10.37
CA SER A 106 -1.55 -10.07 -10.71
C SER A 106 -1.76 -8.55 -10.82
N THR A 107 -2.90 -8.03 -10.36
CA THR A 107 -3.11 -6.58 -10.27
C THR A 107 -2.51 -6.01 -9.00
N VAL A 108 -1.75 -4.93 -9.13
CA VAL A 108 -1.21 -4.16 -8.00
C VAL A 108 -2.01 -2.87 -7.87
N PHE A 109 -2.53 -2.59 -6.68
CA PHE A 109 -3.23 -1.35 -6.37
C PHE A 109 -2.34 -0.44 -5.55
N VAL A 110 -2.16 0.79 -6.03
CA VAL A 110 -1.28 1.78 -5.43
C VAL A 110 -2.13 2.96 -4.97
N VAL A 111 -1.95 3.39 -3.71
CA VAL A 111 -2.72 4.48 -3.13
C VAL A 111 -1.91 5.76 -3.07
N GLU A 112 -2.41 6.75 -3.81
CA GLU A 112 -1.89 8.10 -3.83
C GLU A 112 -2.67 9.01 -2.86
N VAL A 113 -2.36 10.30 -2.82
CA VAL A 113 -3.03 11.27 -1.94
C VAL A 113 -4.52 11.39 -2.21
N GLU A 114 -4.93 11.32 -3.48
CA GLU A 114 -6.31 11.59 -3.92
C GLU A 114 -6.88 10.52 -4.86
N SER A 115 -6.15 9.43 -5.11
CA SER A 115 -6.55 8.40 -6.06
C SER A 115 -6.01 7.02 -5.69
N VAL A 116 -6.57 5.99 -6.31
CA VAL A 116 -6.04 4.63 -6.31
C VAL A 116 -5.82 4.19 -7.74
N GLU A 117 -4.57 3.86 -8.08
CA GLU A 117 -4.21 3.36 -9.39
C GLU A 117 -4.16 1.82 -9.39
N ALA A 118 -4.68 1.18 -10.44
CA ALA A 118 -4.48 -0.25 -10.69
C ALA A 118 -3.40 -0.42 -11.77
N VAL A 119 -2.33 -1.11 -11.39
CA VAL A 119 -1.09 -1.23 -12.15
C VAL A 119 -0.74 -2.70 -12.36
N PRO A 120 -1.45 -3.45 -13.21
CA PRO A 120 -1.00 -4.77 -13.63
C PRO A 120 0.28 -4.64 -14.47
N SER A 121 1.29 -5.47 -14.19
CA SER A 121 2.53 -5.54 -14.98
C SER A 121 3.25 -4.19 -15.19
N ASN A 122 3.26 -3.33 -14.17
CA ASN A 122 3.86 -1.98 -14.23
C ASN A 122 3.24 -1.04 -15.29
N GLN A 123 1.98 -1.25 -15.67
CA GLN A 123 1.22 -0.36 -16.54
C GLN A 123 -0.07 0.08 -15.86
N LYS A 124 -0.35 1.38 -15.85
CA LYS A 124 -1.62 1.90 -15.33
C LYS A 124 -2.77 1.50 -16.24
N VAL A 125 -3.74 0.76 -15.69
CA VAL A 125 -4.95 0.32 -16.40
C VAL A 125 -6.21 0.98 -15.84
N PHE A 126 -6.19 1.38 -14.57
CA PHE A 126 -7.33 2.03 -13.93
C PHE A 126 -6.88 3.10 -12.93
N ASP A 127 -7.72 4.10 -12.74
CA ASP A 127 -7.47 5.23 -11.84
C ASP A 127 -8.82 5.61 -11.17
N LEU A 128 -8.86 5.48 -9.84
CA LEU A 128 -10.04 5.76 -9.04
C LEU A 128 -9.84 7.03 -8.21
N PRO A 129 -10.44 8.16 -8.59
CA PRO A 129 -10.36 9.37 -7.77
C PRO A 129 -11.14 9.21 -6.47
N LEU A 130 -10.52 9.60 -5.36
CA LEU A 130 -11.07 9.59 -4.01
C LEU A 130 -11.49 11.01 -3.60
N LYS A 131 -12.56 11.09 -2.80
CA LYS A 131 -13.06 12.37 -2.24
C LYS A 131 -12.62 12.60 -0.79
N TYR A 132 -11.70 11.78 -0.30
CA TYR A 132 -11.21 11.76 1.07
C TYR A 132 -9.75 11.37 1.08
N SER A 133 -9.04 11.61 2.18
CA SER A 133 -7.62 11.25 2.29
C SER A 133 -7.49 9.77 2.69
N PRO A 134 -6.95 8.90 1.82
CA PRO A 134 -6.81 7.49 2.14
C PRO A 134 -5.68 7.28 3.16
N SER A 135 -5.85 6.27 4.01
CA SER A 135 -4.89 5.90 5.06
C SER A 135 -4.54 4.42 5.07
N ALA A 136 -5.37 3.56 4.47
CA ALA A 136 -5.09 2.13 4.36
C ALA A 136 -5.74 1.53 3.11
N ILE A 137 -5.15 0.44 2.59
CA ILE A 137 -5.71 -0.33 1.49
C ILE A 137 -5.53 -1.82 1.75
N THR A 138 -6.49 -2.61 1.27
CA THR A 138 -6.37 -4.06 1.16
C THR A 138 -7.13 -4.53 -0.07
N ALA A 139 -6.67 -5.61 -0.68
CA ALA A 139 -7.32 -6.25 -1.81
C ALA A 139 -7.52 -7.74 -1.50
N SER A 140 -8.66 -8.30 -1.89
CA SER A 140 -8.97 -9.72 -1.72
C SER A 140 -10.01 -10.16 -2.75
N GLY A 141 -9.65 -11.15 -3.57
CA GLY A 141 -10.54 -11.73 -4.58
C GLY A 141 -10.98 -10.71 -5.62
N LEU A 142 -12.23 -10.27 -5.56
CA LEU A 142 -12.77 -9.25 -6.46
C LEU A 142 -12.97 -7.90 -5.77
N LEU A 143 -12.53 -7.73 -4.53
CA LEU A 143 -12.81 -6.54 -3.74
C LEU A 143 -11.52 -5.81 -3.38
N VAL A 144 -11.55 -4.49 -3.50
CA VAL A 144 -10.53 -3.59 -3.00
C VAL A 144 -11.19 -2.68 -1.98
N ALA A 145 -10.67 -2.67 -0.75
CA ALA A 145 -11.14 -1.81 0.32
C ALA A 145 -10.09 -0.74 0.61
N VAL A 146 -10.54 0.52 0.60
CA VAL A 146 -9.70 1.70 0.83
C VAL A 146 -10.27 2.47 2.01
N GLY A 147 -9.54 2.45 3.13
CA GLY A 147 -9.88 3.20 4.32
C GLY A 147 -9.27 4.60 4.28
N GLY A 148 -9.98 5.60 4.82
CA GLY A 148 -9.46 6.95 4.94
C GLY A 148 -10.31 7.87 5.81
N GLU A 149 -9.83 9.08 6.03
CA GLU A 149 -10.49 10.09 6.85
C GLU A 149 -11.28 11.09 5.99
N ILE A 150 -12.52 11.40 6.38
CA ILE A 150 -13.21 12.58 5.87
C ILE A 150 -12.95 13.75 6.81
N ILE A 151 -12.38 14.82 6.27
CA ILE A 151 -12.26 16.09 6.98
C ILE A 151 -13.47 16.96 6.60
N LYS A 152 -14.66 16.68 7.17
CA LYS A 152 -15.74 17.69 7.18
C LYS A 152 -15.56 18.54 8.44
N GLN A 153 -15.58 19.87 8.30
CA GLN A 153 -15.20 20.88 9.31
C GLN A 153 -15.92 20.82 10.68
N ALA A 154 -16.79 19.84 10.93
CA ALA A 154 -17.42 19.60 12.24
C ALA A 154 -17.46 18.11 12.70
N ALA A 155 -17.01 17.15 11.88
CA ALA A 155 -17.00 15.72 12.26
C ALA A 155 -15.90 14.97 11.51
N LYS A 156 -14.94 14.39 12.25
CA LYS A 156 -14.00 13.40 11.71
C LYS A 156 -14.72 12.06 11.68
N SER A 157 -15.07 11.59 10.48
CA SER A 157 -15.64 10.25 10.27
C SER A 157 -14.70 9.42 9.41
N ASN A 158 -14.48 8.15 9.78
CA ASN A 158 -13.71 7.21 8.97
C ASN A 158 -14.60 6.62 7.88
N ASN A 159 -14.12 6.63 6.64
CA ASN A 159 -14.77 6.01 5.50
C ASN A 159 -13.99 4.81 5.00
N ILE A 160 -14.72 3.78 4.58
CA ILE A 160 -14.18 2.65 3.84
C ILE A 160 -14.93 2.59 2.51
N ASN A 161 -14.24 2.81 1.40
CA ASN A 161 -14.79 2.47 0.08
C ASN A 161 -14.40 1.04 -0.24
N ILE A 162 -15.40 0.20 -0.52
CA ILE A 162 -15.21 -1.14 -1.07
C ILE A 162 -15.70 -1.09 -2.52
N PHE A 163 -14.85 -1.51 -3.45
CA PHE A 163 -15.14 -1.52 -4.89
C PHE A 163 -14.64 -2.83 -5.52
N ALA A 164 -15.33 -3.30 -6.56
CA ALA A 164 -14.86 -4.42 -7.38
C ALA A 164 -14.29 -3.94 -8.73
N PRO A 165 -13.04 -4.27 -9.08
CA PRO A 165 -12.40 -3.85 -10.35
C PRO A 165 -13.21 -4.16 -11.60
N SER A 166 -14.01 -5.23 -11.58
CA SER A 166 -14.82 -5.71 -12.71
C SER A 166 -16.31 -5.34 -12.65
N ALA A 167 -16.79 -4.73 -11.55
CA ALA A 167 -18.17 -4.30 -11.40
C ALA A 167 -18.27 -3.17 -10.38
N SER A 168 -18.78 -2.02 -10.80
CA SER A 168 -19.00 -0.84 -9.97
C SER A 168 -20.06 -1.07 -8.87
N ILE A 169 -19.69 -1.78 -7.81
CA ILE A 169 -20.41 -1.81 -6.55
C ILE A 169 -19.58 -0.96 -5.58
N SER A 170 -19.89 0.34 -5.51
CA SER A 170 -19.30 1.25 -4.52
C SER A 170 -20.14 1.19 -3.25
N ALA A 171 -19.65 0.49 -2.23
CA ALA A 171 -20.23 0.55 -0.89
C ALA A 171 -19.32 1.43 -0.02
N THR A 172 -19.81 2.61 0.39
CA THR A 172 -19.15 3.46 1.38
C THR A 172 -19.68 3.09 2.76
N LEU A 173 -18.84 2.49 3.60
CA LEU A 173 -19.17 2.25 5.01
C LEU A 173 -18.59 3.41 5.84
N SER A 174 -19.44 4.19 6.51
CA SER A 174 -19.00 5.19 7.49
C SER A 174 -19.05 4.59 8.89
N ILE A 175 -17.90 4.39 9.52
CA ILE A 175 -17.83 3.98 10.93
C ILE A 175 -17.79 5.25 11.76
N ALA A 176 -18.96 5.68 12.26
CA ALA A 176 -19.01 6.67 13.32
C ALA A 176 -18.48 6.02 14.60
N THR A 177 -17.53 6.65 15.29
CA THR A 177 -17.12 6.24 16.64
C THR A 177 -18.32 6.38 17.57
N LEU A 178 -19.03 5.27 17.79
CA LEU A 178 -20.08 5.16 18.79
C LEU A 178 -19.45 5.03 20.18
N PRO A 179 -19.95 5.74 21.21
CA PRO A 179 -19.78 5.29 22.57
C PRO A 179 -20.63 4.01 22.73
N CYS A 180 -19.98 2.89 23.05
CA CYS A 180 -20.54 1.57 23.37
C CYS A 180 -20.87 0.62 22.19
N PRO A 181 -20.74 -0.71 22.39
CA PRO A 181 -20.43 -1.63 21.30
C PRO A 181 -21.64 -2.44 20.83
N HIS A 182 -22.73 -1.82 20.35
CA HIS A 182 -23.83 -2.60 19.75
C HIS A 182 -24.57 -1.83 18.64
N SER A 183 -23.91 -1.54 17.51
CA SER A 183 -24.56 -1.46 16.18
C SER A 183 -23.57 -1.03 15.09
N ILE A 184 -23.41 -1.86 14.06
CA ILE A 184 -22.82 -1.48 12.77
C ILE A 184 -24.00 -1.07 11.88
N SER A 185 -24.04 0.20 11.44
CA SER A 185 -25.04 0.66 10.48
C SER A 185 -24.45 0.61 9.07
N THR A 186 -24.93 -0.32 8.25
CA THR A 186 -24.54 -0.47 6.84
C THR A 186 -25.49 0.33 5.96
N THR A 187 -25.02 1.37 5.28
CA THR A 187 -25.79 2.04 4.22
C THR A 187 -25.24 1.60 2.86
N VAL A 188 -26.01 0.78 2.14
CA VAL A 188 -25.73 0.43 0.74
C VAL A 188 -26.50 1.41 -0.15
N SER A 189 -25.81 2.29 -0.87
CA SER A 189 -26.42 3.11 -1.93
C SER A 189 -26.23 2.40 -3.27
N GLY A 190 -27.27 1.73 -3.77
CA GLY A 190 -27.32 1.21 -5.14
C GLY A 190 -27.82 2.27 -6.14
N PRO A 191 -27.53 2.14 -7.44
CA PRO A 191 -28.13 3.00 -8.46
C PRO A 191 -29.65 2.79 -8.50
N SER A 192 -30.41 3.86 -8.36
CA SER A 192 -31.86 3.85 -8.55
C SER A 192 -32.17 3.53 -10.01
N SER A 193 -32.71 2.35 -10.28
CA SER A 193 -33.28 2.04 -11.59
C SER A 193 -34.58 2.84 -11.75
N THR A 194 -34.51 3.98 -12.42
CA THR A 194 -35.68 4.69 -12.90
C THR A 194 -36.31 3.86 -14.01
N ALA A 195 -37.39 3.14 -13.70
CA ALA A 195 -38.26 2.56 -14.70
C ALA A 195 -39.01 3.71 -15.39
N ALA A 196 -38.64 4.01 -16.64
CA ALA A 196 -39.46 4.82 -17.53
C ALA A 196 -40.46 3.88 -18.23
N SER A 197 -41.73 4.30 -18.25
CA SER A 197 -42.92 3.57 -18.72
C SER A 197 -42.88 3.17 -20.19
#